data_AF-A0A2E9KV23-F1
#
_entry.id   AF-A0A2E9KV23-F1
#
_cell.length_a   1.000
_cell.length_b   1.000
_cell.length_c   1.000
_cell.angle_alpha   90.00
_cell.angle_beta   90.00
_cell.angle_gamma   90.00
#
_symmetry.space_group_name_H-M   'P 1'
#
loop_
_entity.id
_entity.type
_entity.pdbx_description
1 polymer ?
#
loop_
_entity_poly.entity_id
_entity_poly.type
_entity_poly.pdbx_seq_one_letter_code
_entity_poly.pdbx_strand_id
1 'polypeptide(L)'
;MRVVLVEFPWHVKKILHDRSSFDKDVIVSLHAESSYILRSNQIKYFETYHFCKHSELWAKYKELTEKSLKITNILDKALWSLDNRFKVLKWNFFNDYHYPIKISFDQLFYYSELISKLIEKY
;
A
#
# COMPACT_ATOMS: atom_id res chain seq x y z
N MET A 1 13.64 5.41 -18.90
CA MET A 1 13.93 5.06 -17.50
C MET A 1 12.61 4.69 -16.88
N ARG A 2 12.46 3.45 -16.40
CA ARG A 2 11.23 2.99 -15.72
C ARG A 2 11.48 2.97 -14.22
N VAL A 3 10.41 3.09 -13.43
CA VAL A 3 10.43 2.76 -12.01
C VAL A 3 9.86 1.35 -11.86
N VAL A 4 10.63 0.45 -11.26
CA VAL A 4 10.27 -0.96 -11.07
C VAL A 4 10.07 -1.21 -9.58
N LEU A 5 8.82 -1.44 -9.18
CA LEU A 5 8.45 -1.79 -7.82
C LEU A 5 8.62 -3.30 -7.60
N VAL A 6 9.43 -3.68 -6.61
CA VAL A 6 9.82 -5.06 -6.34
C VAL A 6 9.29 -5.51 -4.99
N GLU A 7 8.11 -6.11 -4.99
CA GLU A 7 7.51 -6.66 -3.78
C GLU A 7 7.95 -8.09 -3.49
N PHE A 8 7.84 -8.99 -4.47
CA PHE A 8 8.06 -10.42 -4.25
C PHE A 8 9.44 -10.92 -4.73
N PRO A 9 9.99 -11.98 -4.10
CA PRO A 9 11.25 -12.59 -4.53
C PRO A 9 11.30 -13.01 -6.00
N TRP A 10 10.17 -13.40 -6.58
CA TRP A 10 10.11 -13.79 -8.00
C TRP A 10 10.26 -12.60 -8.95
N HIS A 11 9.94 -11.37 -8.53
CA HIS A 11 10.29 -10.16 -9.28
C HIS A 11 11.82 -10.03 -9.39
N VAL A 12 12.52 -10.25 -8.28
CA VAL A 12 13.99 -10.22 -8.26
C VAL A 12 14.57 -11.28 -9.17
N LYS A 13 14.01 -12.51 -9.17
CA LYS A 13 14.44 -13.57 -10.10
C LYS A 13 14.33 -13.15 -11.57
N LYS A 14 13.27 -12.41 -11.95
CA LYS A 14 13.14 -11.86 -13.32
C LYS A 14 14.22 -10.81 -13.63
N ILE A 15 14.50 -9.92 -12.69
CA ILE A 15 15.56 -8.91 -12.85
C ILE A 15 16.93 -9.58 -12.99
N LEU A 16 17.20 -10.62 -12.20
CA LEU A 16 18.47 -11.34 -12.26
C LEU A 16 18.64 -12.16 -13.55
N HIS A 17 17.54 -12.62 -14.14
CA HIS A 17 17.57 -13.36 -15.41
C HIS A 17 17.91 -12.47 -16.59
N ASP A 18 17.41 -11.23 -16.60
CA ASP A 18 17.61 -10.27 -17.70
C ASP A 18 18.14 -8.92 -17.18
N ARG A 19 19.30 -8.95 -16.52
CA ARG A 19 19.87 -7.78 -15.84
C ARG A 19 20.03 -6.57 -16.76
N SER A 20 20.50 -6.79 -17.98
CA SER A 20 20.74 -5.74 -18.99
C SER A 20 19.51 -4.90 -19.28
N SER A 21 18.31 -5.49 -19.22
CA SER A 21 17.06 -4.78 -19.45
C SER A 21 16.67 -3.83 -18.31
N PHE A 22 17.30 -3.95 -17.14
CA PHE A 22 17.00 -3.15 -15.94
C PHE A 22 18.12 -2.19 -15.54
N ASP A 23 19.26 -2.18 -16.23
CA ASP A 23 20.44 -1.35 -15.87
C ASP A 23 20.14 0.16 -15.83
N LYS A 24 19.16 0.61 -16.62
CA LYS A 24 18.72 2.02 -16.69
C LYS A 24 17.47 2.31 -15.87
N ASP A 25 16.95 1.33 -15.15
CA ASP A 25 15.72 1.47 -14.39
C ASP A 25 15.99 1.78 -12.92
N VAL A 26 15.03 2.46 -12.30
CA VAL A 26 15.02 2.72 -10.87
C VAL A 26 14.31 1.55 -10.20
N ILE A 27 15.07 0.69 -9.55
CA ILE A 27 14.53 -0.44 -8.80
C ILE A 27 14.21 0.01 -7.38
N VAL A 28 12.96 -0.20 -6.94
CA VAL A 28 12.50 0.13 -5.58
C VAL A 28 12.01 -1.14 -4.91
N SER A 29 12.66 -1.56 -3.84
CA SER A 29 12.24 -2.73 -3.07
C SER A 29 11.12 -2.35 -2.10
N LEU A 30 10.07 -3.17 -2.05
CA LEU A 30 8.93 -3.00 -1.16
C LEU A 30 8.92 -4.01 0.01
N HIS A 31 9.84 -4.96 0.02
CA HIS A 31 9.84 -6.07 0.98
C HIS A 31 11.26 -6.46 1.39
N ALA A 32 11.46 -6.79 2.67
CA ALA A 32 12.77 -7.09 3.22
C ALA A 32 13.46 -8.29 2.54
N GLU A 33 12.70 -9.32 2.20
CA GLU A 33 13.24 -10.49 1.48
C GLU A 33 13.74 -10.10 0.08
N SER A 34 12.98 -9.27 -0.64
CA SER A 34 13.38 -8.75 -1.95
C SER A 34 14.63 -7.88 -1.84
N SER A 35 14.69 -7.00 -0.83
CA SER A 35 15.87 -6.18 -0.52
C SER A 35 17.11 -7.04 -0.25
N TYR A 36 16.95 -8.12 0.54
CA TYR A 36 18.03 -9.04 0.83
C TYR A 36 18.58 -9.72 -0.42
N ILE A 37 17.71 -10.21 -1.31
CA ILE A 37 18.11 -10.89 -2.55
C ILE A 37 18.78 -9.89 -3.50
N LEU A 38 18.22 -8.68 -3.66
CA LEU A 38 18.80 -7.60 -4.47
C LEU A 38 20.21 -7.23 -3.98
N ARG A 39 20.35 -7.00 -2.67
CA ARG A 39 21.62 -6.66 -2.03
C ARG A 39 22.67 -7.76 -2.20
N SER A 40 22.29 -9.02 -1.94
CA SER A 40 23.19 -10.18 -2.07
C SER A 40 23.69 -10.38 -3.51
N ASN A 41 22.93 -9.92 -4.51
CA ASN A 41 23.30 -10.00 -5.93
C ASN A 41 23.90 -8.71 -6.49
N GLN A 42 24.21 -7.71 -5.64
CA GLN A 42 24.79 -6.42 -6.01
C GLN A 42 23.95 -5.62 -7.02
N ILE A 43 22.63 -5.81 -7.01
CA ILE A 43 21.71 -5.01 -7.82
C ILE A 43 21.51 -3.67 -7.13
N LYS A 44 21.68 -2.56 -7.85
CA LYS A 44 21.39 -1.22 -7.31
C LYS A 44 19.88 -1.06 -7.14
N TYR A 45 19.46 -0.62 -5.96
CA TYR A 45 18.05 -0.44 -5.64
C TYR A 45 17.87 0.63 -4.56
N PHE A 46 16.63 1.10 -4.40
CA PHE A 46 16.22 1.99 -3.32
C PHE A 46 15.23 1.28 -2.40
N GLU A 47 15.33 1.55 -1.11
CA GLU A 47 14.30 1.19 -0.13
C GLU A 47 13.19 2.25 -0.09
N THR A 48 11.98 1.88 0.30
CA THR A 48 10.82 2.79 0.34
C THR A 48 11.02 4.01 1.25
N TYR A 49 11.79 3.89 2.33
CA TYR A 49 12.05 5.00 3.25
C TYR A 49 12.86 6.15 2.63
N HIS A 50 13.49 5.94 1.46
CA HIS A 50 14.14 7.01 0.70
C HIS A 50 13.14 7.96 0.04
N PHE A 51 11.87 7.57 -0.07
CA PHE A 51 10.81 8.34 -0.72
C PHE A 51 9.70 8.73 0.26
N CYS A 52 9.32 7.82 1.16
CA CYS A 52 8.27 8.04 2.15
C CYS A 52 8.86 8.10 3.55
N LYS A 53 8.75 9.26 4.21
CA LYS A 53 9.14 9.37 5.62
C LYS A 53 8.03 8.80 6.50
N HIS A 54 8.40 7.82 7.32
CA HIS A 54 7.45 7.16 8.21
C HIS A 54 6.78 8.15 9.20
N SER A 55 7.52 9.16 9.67
CA SER A 55 6.98 10.20 10.56
C SER A 55 5.87 11.03 9.92
N GLU A 56 6.01 11.39 8.64
CA GLU A 56 5.01 12.16 7.88
C GLU A 56 3.75 11.32 7.63
N LEU A 57 3.91 10.04 7.32
CA LEU A 57 2.79 9.11 7.17
C LEU A 57 2.07 8.87 8.50
N TRP A 58 2.81 8.70 9.59
CA TRP A 58 2.24 8.50 10.92
C TRP A 58 1.43 9.70 11.39
N ALA A 59 1.85 10.93 11.05
CA ALA A 59 1.09 12.14 11.36
C ALA A 59 -0.32 12.13 10.73
N LYS A 60 -0.50 11.48 9.57
CA LYS A 60 -1.79 11.34 8.88
C LYS A 60 -2.65 10.18 9.42
N TYR A 61 -2.12 9.32 10.29
CA TYR A 61 -2.80 8.09 10.75
C TYR A 61 -4.18 8.34 11.37
N LYS A 62 -4.30 9.37 12.21
CA LYS A 62 -5.57 9.73 12.86
C LYS A 62 -6.61 10.14 11.82
N GLU A 63 -6.23 11.00 10.88
CA GLU A 63 -7.11 11.47 9.80
C GLU A 63 -7.57 10.32 8.90
N LEU A 64 -6.68 9.39 8.56
CA LEU A 64 -7.01 8.20 7.75
C LEU A 64 -7.97 7.25 8.49
N THR A 65 -7.80 7.11 9.80
CA THR A 65 -8.71 6.32 10.64
C THR A 65 -10.10 6.93 10.65
N GLU A 66 -10.20 8.25 10.79
CA GLU A 66 -11.48 8.98 10.74
C GLU A 66 -12.14 8.86 9.35
N LYS A 67 -11.36 8.95 8.26
CA LYS A 67 -11.86 8.77 6.89
C LYS A 67 -12.39 7.35 6.66
N SER A 68 -11.65 6.32 7.08
CA SER A 68 -12.09 4.92 6.93
C SER A 68 -13.34 4.62 7.76
N LEU A 69 -13.47 5.17 8.98
CA LEU A 69 -14.71 5.09 9.76
C LEU A 69 -15.90 5.79 9.08
N LYS A 70 -15.65 6.93 8.44
CA LYS A 70 -16.70 7.61 7.68
C LYS A 70 -17.18 6.75 6.51
N ILE A 71 -16.27 6.05 5.83
CA ILE A 71 -16.61 5.12 4.74
C ILE A 71 -17.47 3.97 5.28
N THR A 72 -17.09 3.32 6.38
CA THR A 72 -17.88 2.21 6.94
C THR A 72 -19.29 2.66 7.32
N ASN A 73 -19.43 3.84 7.93
CA ASN A 73 -20.73 4.42 8.26
C ASN A 73 -21.61 4.70 7.03
N ILE A 74 -21.02 5.12 5.90
CA ILE A 74 -21.74 5.31 4.64
C ILE A 74 -22.22 3.96 4.10
N LEU A 75 -21.35 2.94 4.13
CA LEU A 75 -21.67 1.60 3.68
C LEU A 75 -22.77 0.95 4.52
N ASP A 76 -22.76 1.14 5.84
CA ASP A 76 -23.83 0.66 6.73
C ASP A 76 -25.18 1.30 6.41
N LYS A 77 -25.21 2.61 6.18
CA LYS A 77 -26.44 3.31 5.77
C LYS A 77 -26.97 2.78 4.43
N ALA A 78 -26.07 2.54 3.47
CA ALA A 78 -26.44 1.95 2.20
C ALA A 78 -27.00 0.52 2.38
N LEU A 79 -26.36 -0.30 3.21
CA LEU A 79 -26.82 -1.65 3.52
C LEU A 79 -28.20 -1.65 4.18
N TRP A 80 -28.45 -0.76 5.13
CA TRP A 80 -29.76 -0.62 5.78
C TRP A 80 -30.86 -0.19 4.81
N SER A 81 -30.52 0.58 3.78
CA SER A 81 -31.47 0.99 2.74
C SER A 81 -31.83 -0.13 1.78
N LEU A 82 -30.91 -1.09 1.57
CA LEU A 82 -31.09 -2.24 0.69
C LEU A 82 -31.74 -3.43 1.41
N ASP A 83 -31.44 -3.59 2.71
CA ASP A 83 -31.93 -4.69 3.52
C ASP A 83 -32.28 -4.23 4.93
N ASN A 84 -33.59 -4.12 5.17
CA ASN A 84 -34.15 -3.63 6.43
C ASN A 84 -33.83 -4.56 7.63
N ARG A 85 -33.41 -5.82 7.40
CA ARG A 85 -33.01 -6.72 8.49
C ARG A 85 -31.85 -6.14 9.30
N PHE A 86 -30.85 -5.55 8.62
CA PHE A 86 -29.70 -4.93 9.28
C PHE A 86 -30.13 -3.72 10.12
N LYS A 87 -31.09 -2.92 9.63
CA LYS A 87 -31.65 -1.79 10.37
C LYS A 87 -32.42 -2.25 11.61
N VAL A 88 -33.25 -3.28 11.50
CA VAL A 88 -34.01 -3.87 12.63
C VAL A 88 -33.07 -4.42 13.68
N LEU A 89 -32.02 -5.13 13.25
CA LEU A 89 -30.98 -5.66 14.13
C LEU A 89 -30.04 -4.58 14.68
N LYS A 90 -30.15 -3.32 14.22
CA LYS A 90 -29.21 -2.22 14.50
C LYS A 90 -27.76 -2.62 14.23
N TRP A 91 -27.54 -3.46 13.22
CA TRP A 91 -26.23 -4.02 12.93
C TRP A 91 -25.46 -3.08 12.01
N ASN A 92 -24.38 -2.48 12.52
CA ASN A 92 -23.43 -1.70 11.74
C ASN A 92 -22.32 -2.63 11.20
N PHE A 93 -22.70 -3.50 10.26
CA PHE A 93 -21.84 -4.54 9.71
C PHE A 93 -20.44 -4.02 9.34
N PHE A 94 -20.35 -2.99 8.50
CA PHE A 94 -19.05 -2.48 8.04
C PHE A 94 -18.28 -1.77 9.15
N ASN A 95 -18.96 -1.08 10.07
CA ASN A 95 -18.32 -0.49 11.24
C ASN A 95 -17.72 -1.55 12.17
N ASP A 96 -18.47 -2.62 12.45
CA ASP A 96 -17.99 -3.74 13.27
C ASP A 96 -16.78 -4.43 12.63
N TYR A 97 -16.73 -4.49 11.29
CA TYR A 97 -15.58 -4.94 10.49
C TYR A 97 -14.62 -3.81 10.08
N HIS A 98 -14.59 -2.68 10.81
CA HIS A 98 -13.73 -1.54 10.45
C HIS A 98 -12.24 -1.90 10.47
N TYR A 99 -11.79 -2.70 11.43
CA TYR A 99 -10.38 -3.04 11.55
C TYR A 99 -9.81 -3.74 10.30
N PRO A 100 -10.43 -4.82 9.77
CA PRO A 100 -10.03 -5.40 8.48
C PRO A 100 -10.02 -4.40 7.32
N ILE A 101 -11.05 -3.56 7.22
CA ILE A 101 -11.17 -2.54 6.16
C ILE A 101 -10.03 -1.52 6.27
N LYS A 102 -9.70 -1.11 7.49
CA LYS A 102 -8.64 -0.15 7.79
C LYS A 102 -7.28 -0.68 7.36
N ILE A 103 -6.97 -1.96 7.57
CA ILE A 103 -5.70 -2.55 7.12
C ILE A 103 -5.51 -2.37 5.61
N SER A 104 -6.54 -2.72 4.83
CA SER A 104 -6.50 -2.55 3.37
C SER A 104 -6.44 -1.06 2.96
N PHE A 105 -7.15 -0.20 3.69
CA PHE A 105 -7.14 1.25 3.45
C PHE A 105 -5.76 1.87 3.71
N ASP A 106 -5.10 1.48 4.81
CA ASP A 106 -3.76 1.94 5.16
C ASP A 106 -2.72 1.49 4.12
N GLN A 107 -2.82 0.24 3.65
CA GLN A 107 -1.94 -0.29 2.59
C GLN A 107 -2.13 0.46 1.27
N LEU A 108 -3.39 0.71 0.86
CA LEU A 108 -3.70 1.48 -0.34
C LEU A 108 -3.15 2.89 -0.25
N PHE A 109 -3.31 3.55 0.91
CA PHE A 109 -2.80 4.90 1.14
C PHE A 109 -1.27 4.94 1.06
N TYR A 110 -0.59 3.99 1.72
CA TYR A 110 0.86 3.89 1.71
C TYR A 110 1.42 3.76 0.28
N TYR A 111 0.89 2.84 -0.52
CA TYR A 111 1.34 2.68 -1.90
C TYR A 111 1.02 3.89 -2.77
N SER A 112 -0.12 4.54 -2.54
CA SER A 112 -0.50 5.76 -3.27
C SER A 112 0.49 6.90 -3.01
N GLU A 113 0.88 7.11 -1.74
CA GLU A 113 1.89 8.12 -1.37
C GLU A 113 3.26 7.76 -1.96
N LEU A 114 3.66 6.48 -1.91
CA LEU A 114 4.92 6.02 -2.50
C LEU A 114 4.95 6.27 -4.02
N ILE A 115 3.90 5.88 -4.73
CA ILE A 115 3.78 6.10 -6.18
C ILE A 115 3.82 7.60 -6.48
N SER A 116 3.09 8.43 -5.72
CA SER A 116 3.13 9.90 -5.88
C SER A 116 4.54 10.45 -5.72
N LYS A 117 5.27 10.04 -4.68
CA LYS A 117 6.64 10.49 -4.42
C LYS A 117 7.65 10.01 -5.47
N LEU A 118 7.41 8.84 -6.06
CA LEU A 118 8.22 8.32 -7.15
C LEU A 118 7.99 9.12 -8.44
N ILE A 119 6.74 9.43 -8.78
CA ILE A 119 6.37 10.26 -9.94
C ILE A 119 6.91 11.69 -9.79
N GLU A 120 6.86 12.27 -8.58
CA GLU A 120 7.42 13.60 -8.33
C GLU A 120 8.93 13.67 -8.56
N LYS A 121 9.64 12.55 -8.38
CA LYS A 121 11.10 12.50 -8.41
C LYS A 121 11.68 12.03 -9.75
N TYR A 122 10.94 11.24 -10.53
CA TYR A 122 11.41 10.59 -11.76
C TYR A 122 10.43 10.76 -12.92
#